data_AF-A0A7Z7W3S0-F1
#
_entry.id   AF-A0A7Z7W3S0-F1
#
_cell.length_a   1.000
_cell.length_b   1.000
_cell.length_c   1.000
_cell.angle_alpha   90.00
_cell.angle_beta   90.00
_cell.angle_gamma   90.00
#
_symmetry.space_group_name_H-M   'P 1'
#
loop_
_entity.id
_entity.type
_entity.pdbx_description
1 polymer ?
#
loop_
_entity_poly.entity_id
_entity_poly.type
_entity_poly.pdbx_seq_one_letter_code
_entity_poly.pdbx_strand_id
1 'polypeptide(L)'
;MLKSADDHFPGDIDVTITHIYDADHQWSIEYEAVASEDTLFSPTNHVYFNLNRDNNVVDNHRISSNQLDMYVLDERNIVTGDILDLHEVFEDNKIKLSDIFTSQHAQLSQQMTRFGGLDHPFTVGEHKMYVENHEFMLEVDTDMPHVVFFTFNQPDEWDSPFNIYKPHSGFNIRNTIFTK
;
A
#
# COMPACT_ATOMS: atom_id res chain seq x y z
N MET A 1 19.72 15.29 3.86
CA MET A 1 19.52 15.98 5.14
C MET A 1 18.10 16.52 5.21
N LEU A 2 17.26 15.91 6.05
CA LEU A 2 15.99 16.45 6.54
C LEU A 2 16.32 17.28 7.78
N LYS A 3 15.78 18.50 7.89
CA LYS A 3 16.10 19.39 9.01
C LYS A 3 14.94 19.45 9.98
N SER A 4 15.23 19.34 11.27
CA SER A 4 14.28 19.53 12.37
C SER A 4 13.54 20.87 12.30
N ALA A 5 14.17 21.91 11.75
CA ALA A 5 13.56 23.21 11.55
C ALA A 5 12.42 23.20 10.52
N ASP A 6 12.40 22.24 9.60
CA ASP A 6 11.44 22.16 8.49
C ASP A 6 10.25 21.24 8.83
N ASP A 7 10.48 20.13 9.54
CA ASP A 7 9.46 19.11 9.83
C ASP A 7 9.07 19.00 11.32
N HIS A 8 9.82 19.68 12.20
CA HIS A 8 9.63 19.72 13.65
C HIS A 8 9.82 18.38 14.38
N PHE A 9 10.42 17.37 13.73
CA PHE A 9 10.90 16.19 14.43
C PHE A 9 12.23 16.49 15.14
N PRO A 10 12.54 15.86 16.29
CA PRO A 10 13.81 16.07 16.98
C PRO A 10 15.01 15.70 16.10
N GLY A 11 16.04 16.54 16.11
CA GLY A 11 17.30 16.32 15.39
C GLY A 11 17.22 16.41 13.86
N ASP A 12 18.35 16.70 13.23
CA ASP A 12 18.47 16.61 11.77
C ASP A 12 18.73 15.16 11.36
N ILE A 13 18.18 14.72 10.24
CA ILE A 13 18.32 13.35 9.74
C ILE A 13 19.05 13.35 8.40
N ASP A 14 20.22 12.72 8.36
CA ASP A 14 20.92 12.41 7.12
C ASP A 14 20.42 11.08 6.56
N VAL A 15 19.63 11.17 5.49
CA VAL A 15 19.02 10.03 4.80
C VAL A 15 19.70 9.78 3.46
N THR A 16 19.99 8.51 3.18
CA THR A 16 20.37 7.99 1.86
C THR A 16 19.30 6.99 1.41
N ILE A 17 18.81 7.16 0.18
CA ILE A 17 17.87 6.22 -0.46
C ILE A 17 18.55 5.67 -1.69
N THR A 18 18.79 4.36 -1.73
CA THR A 18 19.47 3.69 -2.84
C THR A 18 18.47 2.87 -3.63
N HIS A 19 18.33 3.17 -4.92
CA HIS A 19 17.56 2.36 -5.85
C HIS A 19 18.48 1.46 -6.67
N ILE A 20 18.19 0.15 -6.68
CA ILE A 20 18.99 -0.85 -7.38
C ILE A 20 18.07 -1.59 -8.33
N TYR A 21 18.46 -1.71 -9.60
CA TYR A 21 17.80 -2.56 -10.58
C TYR A 21 18.82 -3.53 -11.17
N ASP A 22 18.51 -4.82 -11.12
CA ASP A 22 19.45 -5.88 -11.52
C ASP A 22 19.02 -6.65 -12.76
N ALA A 23 19.83 -7.65 -13.13
CA ALA A 23 19.63 -8.46 -14.32
C ALA A 23 18.48 -9.48 -14.17
N ASP A 24 18.01 -9.74 -12.94
CA ASP A 24 16.91 -10.64 -12.62
C ASP A 24 15.56 -9.90 -12.54
N HIS A 25 15.53 -8.64 -13.01
CA HIS A 25 14.38 -7.75 -13.01
C HIS A 25 13.87 -7.36 -11.61
N GLN A 26 14.72 -7.48 -10.59
CA GLN A 26 14.41 -7.01 -9.25
C GLN A 26 14.71 -5.51 -9.12
N TRP A 27 13.75 -4.77 -8.57
CA TRP A 27 13.94 -3.39 -8.14
C TRP A 27 13.94 -3.32 -6.62
N SER A 28 15.11 -3.04 -6.03
CA SER A 28 15.28 -2.89 -4.60
C SER A 28 15.40 -1.41 -4.21
N ILE A 29 14.90 -1.09 -3.02
CA ILE A 29 14.97 0.25 -2.43
C ILE A 29 15.49 0.10 -1.01
N GLU A 30 16.67 0.66 -0.75
CA GLU A 30 17.31 0.62 0.56
C GLU A 30 17.28 2.01 1.19
N TYR A 31 16.95 2.06 2.48
CA TYR A 31 16.87 3.29 3.27
C TYR A 31 17.89 3.26 4.40
N GLU A 32 18.80 4.22 4.41
CA GLU A 32 19.77 4.40 5.49
C GLU A 32 19.61 5.80 6.07
N ALA A 33 19.58 5.92 7.40
CA ALA A 33 19.43 7.20 8.06
C ALA A 33 20.24 7.29 9.35
N VAL A 34 20.81 8.47 9.61
CA VAL A 34 21.46 8.83 10.88
C VAL A 34 20.86 10.14 11.37
N ALA A 35 20.31 10.12 12.58
CA ALA A 35 19.75 11.29 13.23
C ALA A 35 20.72 11.89 14.25
N SER A 36 20.69 13.22 14.43
CA SER A 36 21.50 13.89 15.46
C SER A 36 20.92 13.76 16.87
N GLU A 37 19.66 13.34 17.00
CA GLU A 37 18.93 13.16 18.26
C GLU A 37 17.97 11.95 18.14
N ASP A 38 17.49 11.44 19.28
CA ASP A 38 16.46 10.40 19.31
C ASP A 38 15.18 10.92 18.64
N THR A 39 14.75 10.25 17.58
CA THR A 39 13.65 10.73 16.72
C THR A 39 12.86 9.59 16.07
N LEU A 40 11.78 9.94 15.38
CA LEU A 40 10.97 9.00 14.60
C LEU A 40 11.40 9.04 13.13
N PHE A 41 11.52 7.87 12.51
CA PHE A 41 11.81 7.74 11.09
C PHE A 41 11.16 6.48 10.53
N SER A 42 10.19 6.64 9.62
CA SER A 42 9.48 5.54 8.96
C SER A 42 9.12 5.95 7.52
N PRO A 43 10.13 6.10 6.63
CA PRO A 43 9.88 6.43 5.23
C PRO A 43 9.21 5.27 4.50
N THR A 44 8.62 5.55 3.34
CA THR A 44 8.08 4.54 2.43
C THR A 44 8.34 4.93 0.97
N ASN A 45 8.19 3.97 0.06
CA ASN A 45 8.04 4.24 -1.36
C ASN A 45 6.56 4.44 -1.71
N HIS A 46 6.26 5.44 -2.56
CA HIS A 46 4.89 5.80 -2.94
C HIS A 46 4.62 5.66 -4.45
N VAL A 47 5.26 4.69 -5.11
CA VAL A 47 5.06 4.42 -6.53
C VAL A 47 3.67 3.83 -6.81
N TYR A 48 3.02 4.27 -7.88
CA TYR A 48 1.78 3.65 -8.34
C TYR A 48 2.05 2.68 -9.48
N PHE A 49 1.48 1.48 -9.35
CA PHE A 49 1.50 0.45 -10.37
C PHE A 49 0.13 0.32 -11.02
N ASN A 50 0.15 -0.09 -12.28
CA ASN A 50 -0.99 -0.66 -12.99
C ASN A 50 -0.42 -1.71 -13.94
N LEU A 51 -0.74 -2.99 -13.71
CA LEU A 51 -0.19 -4.09 -14.50
C LEU A 51 -0.94 -4.27 -15.83
N ASN A 52 -1.97 -3.48 -16.09
CA ASN A 52 -2.61 -3.46 -17.41
C ASN A 52 -1.66 -2.83 -18.45
N ARG A 53 -1.80 -3.23 -19.71
CA ARG A 53 -1.11 -2.57 -20.85
C ARG A 53 -1.80 -1.30 -21.32
N ASP A 54 -2.89 -0.93 -20.65
CA ASP A 54 -3.72 0.24 -20.93
C ASP A 54 -3.99 1.02 -19.64
N ASN A 55 -4.78 2.08 -19.75
CA ASN A 55 -5.14 2.95 -18.61
C ASN A 55 -6.49 2.56 -17.99
N ASN A 56 -6.90 1.29 -18.10
CA ASN A 56 -8.07 0.80 -17.38
C ASN A 56 -7.78 0.66 -15.88
N VAL A 57 -8.85 0.63 -15.11
CA VAL A 57 -8.77 0.48 -13.65
C VAL A 57 -8.21 -0.89 -13.24
N VAL A 58 -7.73 -0.97 -12.01
CA VAL A 58 -7.02 -2.15 -11.47
C VAL A 58 -7.96 -3.18 -10.83
N ASP A 59 -9.27 -3.04 -10.99
CA ASP A 59 -10.29 -3.95 -10.41
C ASP A 59 -10.13 -5.41 -10.84
N ASN A 60 -9.45 -5.66 -11.96
CA ASN A 60 -9.11 -6.97 -12.49
C ASN A 60 -7.91 -7.64 -11.80
N HIS A 61 -7.14 -6.90 -11.00
CA HIS A 61 -5.97 -7.42 -10.30
C HIS A 61 -6.40 -8.27 -9.10
N ARG A 62 -5.53 -9.20 -8.72
CA ARG A 62 -5.65 -10.05 -7.54
C ARG A 62 -4.50 -9.80 -6.58
N ILE A 63 -4.80 -9.79 -5.29
CA ILE A 63 -3.81 -9.71 -4.22
C ILE A 63 -3.74 -11.06 -3.50
N SER A 64 -2.55 -11.43 -3.05
CA SER A 64 -2.33 -12.65 -2.25
C SER A 64 -1.10 -12.56 -1.37
N SER A 65 -1.12 -13.29 -0.27
CA SER A 65 -0.01 -13.51 0.66
C SER A 65 -0.31 -14.75 1.51
N ASN A 66 0.65 -15.28 2.26
CA ASN A 66 0.42 -16.40 3.18
C ASN A 66 -0.51 -16.01 4.37
N GLN A 67 -0.54 -14.72 4.70
CA GLN A 67 -1.47 -14.09 5.66
C GLN A 67 -1.89 -12.76 5.06
N LEU A 68 -3.17 -12.39 5.12
CA LEU A 68 -3.68 -11.19 4.47
C LEU A 68 -4.72 -10.49 5.36
N ASP A 69 -4.21 -9.89 6.42
CA ASP A 69 -5.00 -9.31 7.49
C ASP A 69 -5.12 -7.80 7.29
N MET A 70 -6.32 -7.30 7.01
CA MET A 70 -6.59 -5.87 6.84
C MET A 70 -6.92 -5.22 8.19
N TYR A 71 -6.24 -4.13 8.53
CA TYR A 71 -6.59 -3.33 9.70
C TYR A 71 -7.74 -2.36 9.41
N VAL A 72 -8.71 -2.33 10.31
CA VAL A 72 -9.89 -1.46 10.19
C VAL A 72 -9.56 -0.06 10.70
N LEU A 73 -10.04 0.95 9.99
CA LEU A 73 -9.82 2.36 10.31
C LEU A 73 -11.08 3.03 10.88
N ASP A 74 -10.85 3.96 11.80
CA ASP A 74 -11.88 4.79 12.45
C ASP A 74 -12.26 6.03 11.62
N GLU A 75 -13.08 6.90 12.22
CA GLU A 75 -13.54 8.12 11.57
C GLU A 75 -12.47 9.17 11.28
N ARG A 76 -11.27 9.00 11.84
CA ARG A 76 -10.11 9.87 11.68
C ARG A 76 -8.99 9.16 10.90
N ASN A 77 -9.30 8.02 10.27
CA ASN A 77 -8.37 7.19 9.52
C ASN A 77 -7.27 6.58 10.41
N ILE A 78 -7.59 6.32 11.68
CA ILE A 78 -6.69 5.70 12.66
C ILE A 78 -7.10 4.24 12.85
N VAL A 79 -6.13 3.34 12.96
CA VAL A 79 -6.39 1.92 13.22
C VAL A 79 -7.20 1.72 14.51
N THR A 80 -8.31 0.97 14.45
CA THR A 80 -9.14 0.67 15.62
C THR A 80 -8.57 -0.47 16.47
N GLY A 81 -7.75 -1.33 15.85
CA GLY A 81 -7.29 -2.59 16.41
C GLY A 81 -8.13 -3.80 15.96
N ASP A 82 -9.27 -3.58 15.28
CA ASP A 82 -10.00 -4.66 14.63
C ASP A 82 -9.28 -5.08 13.34
N ILE A 83 -9.30 -6.37 13.06
CA ILE A 83 -8.61 -7.00 11.94
C ILE A 83 -9.62 -7.83 11.14
N LEU A 84 -9.54 -7.74 9.82
CA LEU A 84 -10.29 -8.57 8.88
C LEU A 84 -9.32 -9.50 8.16
N ASP A 85 -9.38 -10.80 8.45
CA ASP A 85 -8.70 -11.83 7.66
C ASP A 85 -9.44 -11.96 6.31
N LEU A 86 -8.80 -11.51 5.23
CA LEU A 86 -9.44 -11.56 3.92
C LEU A 86 -9.59 -12.99 3.39
N HIS A 87 -8.76 -13.94 3.81
CA HIS A 87 -8.96 -15.35 3.44
C HIS A 87 -10.25 -15.90 4.05
N GLU A 88 -10.57 -15.53 5.29
CA GLU A 88 -11.86 -15.90 5.91
C GLU A 88 -13.05 -15.19 5.25
N VAL A 89 -12.90 -13.91 4.91
CA VAL A 89 -14.00 -13.13 4.28
C VAL A 89 -14.37 -13.65 2.90
N PHE A 90 -13.38 -14.11 2.11
CA PHE A 90 -13.58 -14.51 0.71
C PHE A 90 -13.52 -16.02 0.47
N GLU A 91 -13.08 -16.81 1.46
CA GLU A 91 -12.79 -18.24 1.31
C GLU A 91 -11.82 -18.53 0.14
N ASP A 92 -10.90 -17.61 -0.14
CA ASP A 92 -9.92 -17.67 -1.23
C ASP A 92 -8.59 -17.01 -0.80
N ASN A 93 -7.46 -17.54 -1.28
CA ASN A 93 -6.12 -17.00 -1.04
C ASN A 93 -5.69 -15.99 -2.12
N LYS A 94 -6.44 -15.88 -3.23
CA LYS A 94 -6.16 -14.96 -4.35
C LYS A 94 -7.36 -14.06 -4.62
N ILE A 95 -7.47 -13.00 -3.82
CA ILE A 95 -8.66 -12.15 -3.77
C ILE A 95 -8.57 -11.06 -4.85
N LYS A 96 -9.61 -10.96 -5.67
CA LYS A 96 -9.70 -9.95 -6.72
C LYS A 96 -10.12 -8.60 -6.15
N LEU A 97 -9.50 -7.51 -6.61
CA LEU A 97 -9.80 -6.16 -6.12
C LEU A 97 -11.27 -5.78 -6.34
N SER A 98 -11.88 -6.19 -7.47
CA SER A 98 -13.33 -5.99 -7.70
C SER A 98 -14.21 -6.60 -6.60
N ASP A 99 -13.79 -7.73 -6.02
CA ASP A 99 -14.57 -8.47 -5.03
C ASP A 99 -14.45 -7.80 -3.66
N ILE A 100 -13.29 -7.21 -3.36
CA ILE A 100 -13.09 -6.32 -2.20
C ILE A 100 -13.99 -5.11 -2.31
N PHE A 101 -13.92 -4.38 -3.42
CA PHE A 101 -14.64 -3.11 -3.62
C PHE A 101 -16.16 -3.27 -3.53
N THR A 102 -16.67 -4.44 -3.92
CA THR A 102 -18.12 -4.73 -3.97
C THR A 102 -18.61 -5.67 -2.86
N SER A 103 -17.73 -6.02 -1.91
CA SER A 103 -18.05 -6.95 -0.84
C SER A 103 -19.26 -6.51 -0.02
N GLN A 104 -20.09 -7.50 0.35
CA GLN A 104 -21.24 -7.32 1.24
C GLN A 104 -20.92 -7.68 2.70
N HIS A 105 -19.67 -8.08 3.00
CA HIS A 105 -19.23 -8.30 4.38
C HIS A 105 -19.35 -6.98 5.15
N ALA A 106 -20.09 -6.97 6.26
CA ALA A 106 -20.57 -5.74 6.90
C ALA A 106 -19.47 -4.72 7.19
N GLN A 107 -18.37 -5.15 7.82
CA GLN A 107 -17.26 -4.26 8.17
C GLN A 107 -16.43 -3.85 6.96
N LEU A 108 -16.20 -4.76 6.00
CA LEU A 108 -15.41 -4.46 4.80
C LEU A 108 -16.17 -3.50 3.87
N SER A 109 -17.46 -3.73 3.68
CA SER A 109 -18.35 -2.87 2.90
C SER A 109 -18.40 -1.45 3.47
N GLN A 110 -18.42 -1.32 4.80
CA GLN A 110 -18.35 -0.02 5.47
C GLN A 110 -17.03 0.70 5.17
N GLN A 111 -15.90 0.00 5.24
CA GLN A 111 -14.59 0.58 4.90
C GLN A 111 -14.56 1.02 3.42
N MET A 112 -14.99 0.16 2.49
CA MET A 112 -14.99 0.50 1.05
C MET A 112 -15.90 1.67 0.72
N THR A 113 -17.08 1.74 1.33
CA THR A 113 -18.02 2.87 1.16
C THR A 113 -17.41 4.18 1.67
N ARG A 114 -16.71 4.12 2.81
CA ARG A 114 -16.11 5.30 3.44
C ARG A 114 -14.90 5.83 2.66
N PHE A 115 -13.99 4.95 2.28
CA PHE A 115 -12.71 5.31 1.66
C PHE A 115 -12.75 5.31 0.13
N GLY A 116 -13.87 4.85 -0.47
CA GLY A 116 -14.02 4.70 -1.91
C GLY A 116 -13.10 3.64 -2.50
N GLY A 117 -12.59 2.70 -1.69
CA GLY A 117 -11.58 1.71 -2.04
C GLY A 117 -10.67 1.34 -0.87
N LEU A 118 -9.53 0.74 -1.16
CA LEU A 118 -8.51 0.43 -0.15
C LEU A 118 -7.63 1.65 0.12
N ASP A 119 -7.37 1.93 1.39
CA ASP A 119 -6.29 2.76 1.93
C ASP A 119 -5.89 2.22 3.31
N HIS A 120 -5.68 0.89 3.38
CA HIS A 120 -5.63 0.17 4.65
C HIS A 120 -4.25 -0.44 4.88
N PRO A 121 -3.77 -0.43 6.13
CA PRO A 121 -2.66 -1.27 6.56
C PRO A 121 -3.02 -2.75 6.46
N PHE A 122 -2.03 -3.57 6.15
CA PHE A 122 -2.10 -5.02 6.12
C PHE A 122 -0.92 -5.64 6.87
N THR A 123 -1.18 -6.73 7.57
CA THR A 123 -0.15 -7.72 7.89
C THR A 123 -0.11 -8.74 6.77
N VAL A 124 1.08 -8.92 6.19
CA VAL A 124 1.32 -9.85 5.09
C VAL A 124 2.27 -10.97 5.53
N GLY A 125 1.89 -12.21 5.24
CA GLY A 125 2.63 -13.39 5.67
C GLY A 125 4.02 -13.44 5.05
N GLU A 126 5.00 -13.81 5.87
CA GLU A 126 6.43 -13.88 5.47
C GLU A 126 6.96 -12.56 4.89
N HIS A 127 6.32 -11.43 5.19
CA HIS A 127 6.59 -10.10 4.61
C HIS A 127 6.55 -10.06 3.06
N LYS A 128 5.73 -10.94 2.46
CA LYS A 128 5.58 -11.04 1.01
C LYS A 128 4.15 -10.78 0.58
N MET A 129 4.00 -9.98 -0.48
CA MET A 129 2.72 -9.73 -1.12
C MET A 129 2.87 -9.86 -2.64
N TYR A 130 1.87 -10.48 -3.26
CA TYR A 130 1.78 -10.60 -4.71
C TYR A 130 0.59 -9.81 -5.21
N VAL A 131 0.79 -9.02 -6.26
CA VAL A 131 -0.29 -8.44 -7.05
C VAL A 131 -0.17 -8.93 -8.48
N GLU A 132 -1.21 -9.54 -9.01
CA GLU A 132 -1.19 -10.11 -10.35
C GLU A 132 -2.43 -9.75 -11.16
N ASN A 133 -2.29 -9.72 -12.48
CA ASN A 133 -3.41 -9.82 -13.41
C ASN A 133 -3.20 -11.06 -14.29
N HIS A 134 -3.92 -11.14 -15.42
CA HIS A 134 -3.81 -12.29 -16.32
C HIS A 134 -2.48 -12.38 -17.10
N GLU A 135 -1.64 -11.34 -17.10
CA GLU A 135 -0.38 -11.29 -17.85
C GLU A 135 0.85 -11.15 -16.96
N PHE A 136 0.78 -10.34 -15.91
CA PHE A 136 1.92 -9.93 -15.11
C PHE A 136 1.68 -10.15 -13.62
N MET A 137 2.77 -10.35 -12.90
CA MET A 137 2.82 -10.44 -11.46
C MET A 137 3.90 -9.50 -10.93
N LEU A 138 3.55 -8.75 -9.90
CA LEU A 138 4.47 -8.00 -9.05
C LEU A 138 4.61 -8.77 -7.73
N GLU A 139 5.82 -9.22 -7.43
CA GLU A 139 6.21 -9.72 -6.11
C GLU A 139 6.82 -8.56 -5.32
N VAL A 140 6.34 -8.36 -4.10
CA VAL A 140 6.88 -7.40 -3.14
C VAL A 140 7.38 -8.16 -1.92
N ASP A 141 8.65 -7.97 -1.60
CA ASP A 141 9.34 -8.47 -0.41
C ASP A 141 9.81 -7.26 0.40
N THR A 142 9.70 -7.31 1.72
CA THR A 142 10.07 -6.21 2.60
C THR A 142 10.57 -6.70 3.97
N ASP A 143 11.41 -5.90 4.62
CA ASP A 143 11.79 -6.07 6.02
C ASP A 143 10.86 -5.32 6.99
N MET A 144 9.85 -4.61 6.47
CA MET A 144 8.86 -3.88 7.27
C MET A 144 7.72 -4.81 7.71
N PRO A 145 7.18 -4.61 8.92
CA PRO A 145 6.16 -5.50 9.49
C PRO A 145 4.79 -5.39 8.82
N HIS A 146 4.52 -4.27 8.14
CA HIS A 146 3.22 -3.98 7.54
C HIS A 146 3.37 -3.29 6.19
N VAL A 147 2.32 -3.41 5.38
CA VAL A 147 2.17 -2.69 4.12
C VAL A 147 0.86 -1.90 4.10
N VAL A 148 0.83 -0.70 3.54
CA VAL A 148 -0.44 -0.03 3.20
C VAL A 148 -0.75 -0.29 1.74
N PHE A 149 -1.92 -0.84 1.47
CA PHE A 149 -2.43 -1.00 0.11
C PHE A 149 -3.43 0.11 -0.19
N PHE A 150 -3.07 0.99 -1.13
CA PHE A 150 -3.92 2.09 -1.57
C PHE A 150 -4.31 1.94 -3.03
N THR A 151 -5.60 2.09 -3.35
CA THR A 151 -6.15 1.87 -4.72
C THR A 151 -6.56 3.15 -5.44
N PHE A 152 -5.87 4.27 -5.17
CA PHE A 152 -6.04 5.54 -5.89
C PHE A 152 -7.51 5.99 -6.00
N ASN A 153 -8.16 6.14 -4.84
CA ASN A 153 -9.62 6.21 -4.75
C ASN A 153 -10.22 7.55 -5.20
N GLN A 154 -9.46 8.66 -5.07
CA GLN A 154 -9.93 10.03 -5.32
C GLN A 154 -8.87 10.84 -6.08
N PRO A 155 -8.93 10.90 -7.42
CA PRO A 155 -7.95 11.61 -8.24
C PRO A 155 -8.31 13.09 -8.49
N ASP A 156 -9.27 13.66 -7.75
CA ASP A 156 -9.98 14.91 -8.12
C ASP A 156 -9.06 16.14 -8.31
N GLU A 157 -7.84 16.09 -7.77
CA GLU A 157 -6.84 17.15 -7.90
C GLU A 157 -5.89 16.95 -9.11
N TRP A 158 -5.97 15.82 -9.80
CA TRP A 158 -5.01 15.41 -10.84
C TRP A 158 -5.66 15.45 -12.22
N ASP A 159 -5.33 16.48 -13.01
CA ASP A 159 -5.77 16.59 -14.40
C ASP A 159 -4.72 16.00 -15.35
N SER A 160 -5.18 15.22 -16.33
CA SER A 160 -4.33 14.74 -17.42
C SER A 160 -5.10 14.80 -18.73
N PRO A 161 -4.50 15.36 -19.80
CA PRO A 161 -5.13 15.40 -21.12
C PRO A 161 -5.39 13.99 -21.70
N PHE A 162 -4.80 12.95 -21.11
CA PHE A 162 -4.97 11.55 -21.49
C PHE A 162 -6.01 10.80 -20.65
N ASN A 163 -6.68 11.46 -19.69
CA ASN A 163 -7.69 10.88 -18.79
C ASN A 163 -7.21 9.58 -18.11
N ILE A 164 -5.96 9.61 -17.63
CA ILE A 164 -5.30 8.45 -17.00
C ILE A 164 -5.51 8.40 -15.49
N TYR A 165 -5.92 9.51 -14.87
CA TYR A 165 -6.21 9.59 -13.45
C TYR A 165 -7.71 9.42 -13.25
N LYS A 166 -8.10 8.22 -12.83
CA LYS A 166 -9.47 7.84 -12.50
C LYS A 166 -9.46 7.11 -11.16
N PRO A 167 -10.57 7.08 -10.40
CA PRO A 167 -10.66 6.19 -9.26
C PRO A 167 -10.23 4.78 -9.67
N HIS A 168 -9.29 4.19 -8.92
CA HIS A 168 -8.72 2.87 -9.19
C HIS A 168 -7.88 2.74 -10.46
N SER A 169 -7.34 3.83 -11.03
CA SER A 169 -6.42 3.74 -12.18
C SER A 169 -5.01 3.25 -11.82
N GLY A 170 -4.72 3.01 -10.54
CA GLY A 170 -3.48 2.44 -10.06
C GLY A 170 -3.58 1.99 -8.60
N PHE A 171 -2.57 1.27 -8.14
CA PHE A 171 -2.41 0.92 -6.74
C PHE A 171 -0.99 1.21 -6.25
N ASN A 172 -0.82 1.43 -4.96
CA ASN A 172 0.48 1.58 -4.31
C ASN A 172 0.55 0.68 -3.07
N ILE A 173 1.76 0.17 -2.81
CA ILE A 173 2.10 -0.67 -1.65
C ILE A 173 3.17 0.08 -0.87
N ARG A 174 2.83 0.54 0.34
CA ARG A 174 3.73 1.32 1.20
C ARG A 174 4.23 0.46 2.34
N ASN A 175 5.50 0.08 2.30
CA ASN A 175 6.15 -0.67 3.36
C ASN A 175 6.43 0.29 4.52
N THR A 176 5.88 0.03 5.70
CA THR A 176 6.00 0.97 6.82
C THR A 176 5.80 0.27 8.17
N ILE A 177 6.17 0.98 9.23
CA ILE A 177 5.84 0.62 10.61
C ILE A 177 4.52 1.30 11.00
N PHE A 178 3.68 0.58 11.76
CA PHE A 178 2.58 1.17 12.54
C PHE A 178 2.89 1.00 14.02
N THR A 179 2.86 2.09 14.78
CA THR A 179 2.91 2.01 16.25
C THR A 179 1.51 2.26 16.80
N LYS A 180 1.10 1.42 17.75
CA LYS A 180 -0.16 1.53 18.49
C LYS A 180 0.00 2.52 19.65
#